data_AF-A0A1G2ZML0-F1
#
_entry.id   AF-A0A1G2ZML0-F1
#
_cell.length_a   1.000
_cell.length_b   1.000
_cell.length_c   1.000
_cell.angle_alpha   90.00
_cell.angle_beta   90.00
_cell.angle_gamma   90.00
#
_symmetry.space_group_name_H-M   'P 1'
#
loop_
_entity.id
_entity.type
_entity.pdbx_description
1 polymer ?
#
loop_
_entity_poly.entity_id
_entity_poly.type
_entity_poly.pdbx_seq_one_letter_code
_entity_poly.pdbx_strand_id
1 'polypeptide(L)'
;MKTEYNEIYTKLHQIYKKYQKAYKHNPDSHQMCCMWSTVNPPDTIEDTKQIHDIEKSFDIHLDEMDAYELYDMDLDEATKRILEMKRGKQ
;
A
#
# COMPACT_ATOMS: atom_id res chain seq x y z
N MET A 1 4.73 -15.82 -12.36
CA MET A 1 5.07 -14.37 -12.46
C MET A 1 3.85 -13.50 -12.72
N LYS A 2 3.12 -13.61 -13.83
CA LYS A 2 1.87 -12.83 -14.03
C LYS A 2 0.77 -13.16 -13.02
N THR A 3 0.64 -14.44 -12.63
CA THR A 3 -0.41 -14.88 -11.69
C THR A 3 -0.20 -14.28 -10.30
N GLU A 4 1.00 -14.41 -9.74
CA GLU A 4 1.36 -13.85 -8.43
C GLU A 4 1.25 -12.31 -8.40
N TYR A 5 1.71 -11.64 -9.45
CA TYR A 5 1.52 -10.19 -9.60
C TYR A 5 0.03 -9.80 -9.54
N ASN A 6 -0.81 -10.48 -10.34
CA ASN A 6 -2.24 -10.18 -10.40
C ASN A 6 -2.94 -10.45 -9.06
N GLU A 7 -2.53 -11.47 -8.32
CA GLU A 7 -3.04 -11.77 -6.98
C GLU A 7 -2.67 -10.68 -5.97
N ILE A 8 -1.40 -10.23 -5.97
CA ILE A 8 -0.95 -9.13 -5.11
C ILE A 8 -1.68 -7.85 -5.48
N TYR A 9 -1.72 -7.49 -6.76
CA TYR A 9 -2.38 -6.29 -7.24
C TYR A 9 -3.86 -6.28 -6.85
N THR A 10 -4.57 -7.38 -7.08
CA THR A 10 -6.01 -7.48 -6.76
C THR A 10 -6.24 -7.29 -5.27
N LYS A 11 -5.42 -7.91 -4.42
CA LYS A 11 -5.53 -7.79 -2.96
C LYS A 11 -5.16 -6.38 -2.47
N LEU A 12 -4.08 -5.79 -3.01
CA LEU A 12 -3.65 -4.44 -2.68
C LEU A 12 -4.70 -3.42 -3.10
N HIS A 13 -5.26 -3.57 -4.30
CA HIS A 13 -6.35 -2.72 -4.79
C HIS A 13 -7.59 -2.81 -3.89
N GLN A 14 -7.94 -3.99 -3.36
CA GLN A 14 -9.04 -4.10 -2.38
C GLN A 14 -8.77 -3.31 -1.10
N ILE A 15 -7.54 -3.37 -0.56
CA ILE A 15 -7.12 -2.58 0.60
C ILE A 15 -7.17 -1.09 0.26
N TYR A 16 -6.61 -0.69 -0.88
CA TYR A 16 -6.64 0.68 -1.39
C TYR A 16 -8.08 1.21 -1.44
N LYS A 17 -9.00 0.51 -2.09
CA LYS A 17 -10.40 0.94 -2.19
C LYS A 17 -11.11 0.98 -0.83
N LYS A 18 -10.75 0.12 0.12
CA LYS A 18 -11.29 0.17 1.49
C LYS A 18 -10.94 1.51 2.16
N TYR A 19 -9.68 1.93 2.06
CA TYR A 19 -9.19 3.14 2.73
C TYR A 19 -9.48 4.43 1.95
N GLN A 20 -9.30 4.42 0.63
CA GLN A 20 -9.59 5.58 -0.24
C GLN A 20 -11.04 6.05 -0.10
N LYS A 21 -12.02 5.12 0.04
CA LYS A 21 -13.43 5.46 0.25
C LYS A 21 -13.70 6.23 1.55
N ALA A 22 -12.83 6.11 2.56
CA ALA A 22 -12.96 6.88 3.80
C ALA A 22 -12.63 8.37 3.57
N TYR A 23 -11.85 8.69 2.53
CA TYR A 23 -11.40 10.03 2.19
C TYR A 23 -12.02 10.50 0.87
N LYS A 24 -13.30 10.90 0.91
CA LYS A 24 -14.10 11.25 -0.28
C LYS A 24 -13.51 12.35 -1.18
N HIS A 25 -12.57 13.14 -0.68
CA HIS A 25 -11.88 14.19 -1.45
C HIS A 25 -10.70 13.63 -2.26
N ASN A 26 -10.20 12.44 -1.91
CA ASN A 26 -9.11 11.83 -2.65
C ASN A 26 -9.61 11.30 -4.00
N PRO A 27 -8.90 11.59 -5.10
CA PRO A 27 -9.20 10.99 -6.38
C PRO A 27 -8.95 9.47 -6.34
N ASP A 28 -9.61 8.75 -7.24
CA ASP A 28 -9.33 7.33 -7.52
C ASP A 28 -8.14 7.23 -8.50
N SER A 29 -6.99 7.77 -8.11
CA SER A 29 -5.81 7.93 -8.97
C SER A 29 -4.88 6.71 -8.96
N HIS A 30 -5.19 5.70 -8.16
CA HIS A 30 -4.31 4.56 -7.86
C HIS A 30 -2.99 4.91 -7.15
N GLN A 31 -2.81 6.17 -6.72
CA GLN A 31 -1.68 6.59 -5.89
C GLN A 31 -1.88 6.13 -4.46
N MET A 32 -0.89 5.46 -3.86
CA MET A 32 -0.99 4.87 -2.52
C MET A 32 -1.31 5.91 -1.44
N CYS A 33 -0.77 7.14 -1.55
CA CYS A 33 -1.10 8.26 -0.67
C CYS A 33 -2.61 8.53 -0.52
N CYS A 34 -3.43 8.15 -1.51
CA CYS A 34 -4.89 8.28 -1.44
C CYS A 34 -5.56 7.32 -0.44
N MET A 35 -4.82 6.41 0.18
CA MET A 35 -5.26 5.63 1.33
C MET A 35 -5.26 6.43 2.64
N TRP A 36 -4.64 7.62 2.67
CA TRP A 36 -4.64 8.56 3.79
C TRP A 36 -5.31 9.87 3.37
N SER A 37 -5.59 10.76 4.33
CA SER A 37 -6.10 12.10 4.02
C SER A 37 -5.01 12.92 3.32
N THR A 38 -5.29 13.47 2.13
CA THR A 38 -4.34 14.34 1.41
C THR A 38 -4.39 15.79 1.90
N VAL A 39 -5.43 16.16 2.66
CA VAL A 39 -5.60 17.49 3.26
C VAL A 39 -4.99 17.59 4.65
N ASN A 40 -5.04 16.48 5.40
CA ASN A 40 -4.51 16.38 6.75
C ASN A 40 -3.88 14.98 6.93
N PRO A 41 -2.71 14.74 6.30
CA PRO A 41 -2.02 13.46 6.41
C PRO A 41 -1.62 13.19 7.87
N PRO A 42 -1.44 11.92 8.27
CA PRO A 42 -0.91 11.61 9.59
C PRO A 42 0.54 12.10 9.74
N ASP A 43 0.97 12.30 10.98
CA ASP A 43 2.35 12.70 11.28
C ASP A 43 3.36 11.57 11.01
N THR A 44 2.93 10.31 11.14
CA THR A 44 3.70 9.09 10.86
C THR A 44 2.91 8.14 9.98
N ILE A 45 3.59 7.44 9.07
CA ILE A 45 2.95 6.57 8.07
C ILE A 45 3.03 5.10 8.49
N GLU A 46 4.17 4.71 9.03
CA GLU A 46 4.53 3.34 9.41
C GLU A 46 3.59 2.73 10.45
N ASP A 47 3.12 3.52 11.42
CA ASP A 47 2.17 3.08 12.46
C ASP A 47 0.71 3.42 12.10
N THR A 48 0.31 3.16 10.86
CA THR A 48 -1.06 3.39 10.40
C THR A 48 -1.79 2.09 10.07
N LYS A 49 -3.12 2.10 10.17
CA LYS A 49 -3.96 0.92 9.87
C LYS A 49 -3.79 0.42 8.44
N GLN A 50 -3.51 1.35 7.53
CA GLN A 50 -3.18 1.12 6.13
C GLN A 50 -1.96 0.21 6.01
N ILE A 51 -0.84 0.58 6.65
CA ILE A 51 0.40 -0.21 6.66
C ILE A 51 0.18 -1.56 7.33
N HIS A 52 -0.41 -1.60 8.53
CA HIS A 52 -0.68 -2.85 9.23
C HIS A 52 -1.55 -3.83 8.43
N ASP A 53 -2.56 -3.34 7.69
CA ASP A 53 -3.39 -4.19 6.83
C ASP A 53 -2.60 -4.73 5.63
N ILE A 54 -1.67 -3.96 5.07
CA ILE A 54 -0.78 -4.39 3.99
C ILE A 54 0.19 -5.46 4.50
N GLU A 55 0.92 -5.17 5.60
CA GLU A 55 1.84 -6.11 6.25
C GLU A 55 1.16 -7.45 6.55
N LYS A 56 0.00 -7.41 7.23
CA LYS A 56 -0.79 -8.60 7.54
C LYS A 56 -1.29 -9.32 6.29
N SER A 57 -1.66 -8.59 5.24
CA SER A 57 -2.20 -9.18 4.02
C SER A 57 -1.15 -9.91 3.20
N PHE A 58 0.09 -9.42 3.19
CA PHE A 58 1.16 -10.00 2.38
C PHE A 58 2.18 -10.78 3.17
N ASP A 59 2.05 -10.81 4.50
CA ASP A 59 3.01 -11.37 5.43
C ASP A 59 4.40 -10.77 5.18
N ILE A 60 4.48 -9.44 5.23
CA ILE A 60 5.70 -8.63 5.08
C ILE A 60 5.83 -7.69 6.27
N HIS A 61 7.02 -7.14 6.47
CA HIS A 61 7.24 -6.03 7.40
C HIS A 61 7.67 -4.82 6.59
N LEU A 62 7.07 -3.67 6.87
CA LEU A 62 7.42 -2.38 6.29
C LEU A 62 8.02 -1.55 7.43
N ASP A 63 9.32 -1.24 7.33
CA ASP A 63 9.91 -0.27 8.24
C ASP A 63 9.46 1.16 7.90
N GLU A 64 9.97 2.14 8.65
CA GLU A 64 9.63 3.54 8.42
C GLU A 64 9.94 3.99 6.99
N MET A 65 11.11 3.63 6.47
CA MET A 65 11.55 4.02 5.12
C MET A 65 10.70 3.33 4.05
N ASP A 66 10.43 2.05 4.21
CA ASP A 66 9.55 1.28 3.33
C ASP A 66 8.13 1.87 3.29
N ALA A 67 7.61 2.34 4.44
CA ALA A 67 6.29 2.94 4.54
C ALA A 67 6.20 4.27 3.78
N TYR A 68 7.23 5.11 3.88
CA TYR A 68 7.31 6.36 3.11
C TYR A 68 7.51 6.10 1.61
N GLU A 69 8.36 5.16 1.23
CA GLU A 69 8.51 4.76 -0.18
C GLU A 69 7.18 4.26 -0.75
N LEU A 70 6.47 3.40 -0.02
CA LEU A 70 5.17 2.88 -0.43
C LEU A 70 4.12 3.99 -0.56
N TYR A 71 4.17 5.01 0.31
CA TYR A 71 3.23 6.15 0.28
C TYR A 71 3.31 6.92 -1.05
N ASP A 72 4.51 7.08 -1.60
CA ASP A 72 4.78 7.82 -2.84
C ASP A 72 4.54 7.01 -4.12
N MET A 73 4.29 5.69 -4.01
CA MET A 73 4.09 4.79 -5.15
C MET A 73 2.64 4.81 -5.68
N ASP A 74 2.47 4.33 -6.91
CA ASP A 74 1.18 3.85 -7.40
C ASP A 74 0.94 2.35 -7.09
N LEU A 75 -0.28 1.85 -7.34
CA LEU A 75 -0.63 0.45 -7.12
C LEU A 75 0.25 -0.55 -7.87
N ASP A 76 0.70 -0.24 -9.09
CA ASP A 76 1.55 -1.13 -9.88
C ASP A 76 2.98 -1.15 -9.31
N GLU A 77 3.53 -0.01 -8.93
CA GLU A 77 4.83 0.12 -8.26
C GLU A 77 4.84 -0.58 -6.89
N ALA A 78 3.83 -0.29 -6.05
CA ALA A 78 3.66 -0.93 -4.75
C ALA A 78 3.50 -2.45 -4.88
N THR A 79 2.78 -2.92 -5.90
CA THR A 79 2.66 -4.37 -6.19
C THR A 79 4.03 -4.99 -6.48
N LYS A 80 4.87 -4.33 -7.28
CA LYS A 80 6.24 -4.82 -7.58
C LYS A 80 7.10 -4.82 -6.31
N ARG A 81 7.05 -3.75 -5.51
CA ARG A 81 7.80 -3.65 -4.25
C ARG A 81 7.43 -4.77 -3.28
N ILE A 82 6.13 -5.03 -3.07
CA ILE A 82 5.64 -6.13 -2.23
C ILE A 82 6.12 -7.49 -2.78
N LEU A 83 6.06 -7.67 -4.11
CA LEU A 83 6.54 -8.89 -4.74
C LEU A 83 8.04 -9.12 -4.52
N GLU A 84 8.86 -8.07 -4.59
CA GLU A 84 10.29 -8.11 -4.28
C GLU A 84 10.55 -8.46 -2.82
N MET A 85 9.85 -7.81 -1.87
CA MET A 85 9.96 -8.10 -0.44
C MET A 85 9.63 -9.57 -0.13
N LYS A 86 8.57 -10.11 -0.73
CA LYS A 86 8.20 -11.53 -0.56
C LYS A 86 9.27 -12.50 -1.10
N ARG A 87 10.05 -12.08 -2.11
CA ARG A 87 11.12 -12.89 -2.70
C ARG A 87 12.46 -12.74 -1.99
N GLY A 88 12.71 -11.57 -1.37
CA GLY A 88 13.92 -11.26 -0.61
C GLY A 88 13.96 -11.84 0.80
N LYS A 89 12.85 -12.42 1.31
CA LYS A 89 12.78 -13.18 2.57
C LYS A 89 13.51 -14.55 2.54
N GLN A 90 14.58 -14.71 1.74
CA GLN A 90 15.40 -15.93 1.72
C GLN A 90 16.56 -15.87 2.71
#